data_AF-A0A919CZE9-F1
#
_entry.id   AF-A0A919CZE9-F1
#
_cell.length_a   1.000
_cell.length_b   1.000
_cell.length_c   1.000
_cell.angle_alpha   90.00
_cell.angle_beta   90.00
_cell.angle_gamma   90.00
#
_symmetry.space_group_name_H-M   'P 1'
#
loop_
_entity.id
_entity.type
_entity.pdbx_description
1 polymer ?
#
loop_
_entity_poly.entity_id
_entity_poly.type
_entity_poly.pdbx_seq_one_letter_code
_entity_poly.pdbx_strand_id
1 'polypeptide(L)'
;MIPRDVYKSSKTAAVDAHEALRAALLAIGIPKRDLGWLAPRVAPDGRPMVAMGTWNADVVQKVAAHLMASPAYVKTLPDGRVVADHANVTRDE
;
A
#
# COMPACT_ATOMS: atom_id res chain seq x y z
N MET A 1 -15.60 8.65 -20.62
CA MET A 1 -16.21 8.99 -19.32
C MET A 1 -16.48 7.69 -18.59
N ILE A 2 -15.94 7.49 -17.39
CA ILE A 2 -16.16 6.25 -16.62
C ILE A 2 -17.60 6.20 -16.08
N PRO A 3 -18.25 5.02 -16.07
CA PRO A 3 -19.58 4.88 -15.50
C PRO A 3 -19.60 5.30 -14.02
N ARG A 4 -20.72 5.91 -13.58
CA ARG A 4 -20.85 6.44 -12.21
C ARG A 4 -20.70 5.36 -11.14
N ASP A 5 -21.20 4.16 -11.39
CA ASP A 5 -21.12 3.06 -10.43
C ASP A 5 -19.70 2.49 -10.33
N VAL A 6 -18.99 2.42 -11.45
CA VAL A 6 -17.56 2.09 -11.49
C VAL A 6 -16.76 3.12 -10.68
N TYR A 7 -17.01 4.42 -10.90
CA TYR A 7 -16.34 5.47 -10.13
C TYR A 7 -16.58 5.34 -8.61
N LYS A 8 -17.83 5.10 -8.18
CA LYS A 8 -18.16 4.93 -6.75
C LYS A 8 -17.44 3.73 -6.15
N SER A 9 -17.51 2.58 -6.81
CA SER A 9 -16.85 1.35 -6.35
C SER A 9 -15.33 1.54 -6.25
N SER A 10 -14.70 2.11 -7.27
CA SER A 10 -13.27 2.41 -7.24
C SER A 10 -12.89 3.45 -6.20
N LYS A 11 -13.74 4.44 -5.94
CA LYS A 11 -13.49 5.42 -4.88
C LYS A 11 -13.47 4.75 -3.50
N THR A 12 -14.41 3.86 -3.22
CA THR A 12 -14.43 3.08 -1.97
C THR A 12 -13.17 2.23 -1.85
N ALA A 13 -12.82 1.46 -2.89
CA ALA A 13 -11.62 0.64 -2.89
C ALA A 13 -10.33 1.46 -2.68
N ALA A 14 -10.25 2.67 -3.24
CA ALA A 14 -9.13 3.58 -3.02
C ALA A 14 -9.06 4.08 -1.57
N VAL A 15 -10.20 4.38 -0.94
CA VAL A 15 -10.28 4.78 0.48
C VAL A 15 -9.84 3.63 1.38
N ASP A 16 -10.31 2.42 1.12
CA ASP A 16 -9.95 1.25 1.92
C ASP A 16 -8.44 0.97 1.84
N ALA A 17 -7.87 1.04 0.62
CA ALA A 17 -6.44 0.90 0.41
C ALA A 17 -5.64 2.02 1.09
N HIS A 18 -6.14 3.26 1.07
CA HIS A 18 -5.54 4.40 1.77
C HIS A 18 -5.48 4.17 3.28
N GLU A 19 -6.59 3.75 3.89
CA GLU A 19 -6.65 3.51 5.34
C GLU A 19 -5.78 2.30 5.75
N ALA A 20 -5.77 1.23 4.96
CA ALA A 20 -4.92 0.06 5.21
C ALA A 20 -3.43 0.44 5.22
N LEU A 21 -2.99 1.16 4.19
CA LEU A 21 -1.61 1.64 4.12
C LEU A 21 -1.28 2.62 5.23
N ARG A 22 -2.16 3.56 5.53
CA ARG A 22 -1.98 4.52 6.61
C ARG A 22 -1.84 3.80 7.96
N ALA A 23 -2.65 2.79 8.22
CA ALA A 23 -2.54 1.95 9.41
C ALA A 23 -1.19 1.23 9.48
N ALA A 24 -0.72 0.64 8.38
CA ALA A 24 0.59 -0.01 8.32
C ALA A 24 1.75 0.97 8.61
N LEU A 25 1.72 2.17 8.01
CA LEU A 25 2.75 3.20 8.24
C LEU A 25 2.77 3.68 9.71
N LEU A 26 1.60 3.80 10.34
CA LEU A 26 1.49 4.09 11.77
C LEU A 26 2.08 2.95 12.63
N ALA A 27 1.79 1.69 12.28
CA ALA A 27 2.28 0.52 13.01
C ALA A 27 3.82 0.43 13.01
N ILE A 28 4.48 0.92 11.95
CA ILE A 28 5.95 0.97 11.87
C ILE A 28 6.56 2.27 12.43
N GLY A 29 5.75 3.09 13.14
CA GLY A 29 6.23 4.26 13.88
C GLY A 29 6.40 5.54 13.05
N ILE A 30 5.72 5.66 11.90
CA ILE A 30 5.60 6.94 11.20
C ILE A 30 4.47 7.74 11.84
N PRO A 31 4.69 8.97 12.31
CA PRO A 31 3.64 9.72 13.00
C PRO A 31 2.60 10.24 12.00
N LYS A 32 1.34 10.32 12.44
CA LYS A 32 0.20 10.77 11.61
C LYS A 32 0.43 12.11 10.90
N ARG A 33 1.13 13.05 11.53
CA ARG A 33 1.44 14.36 10.96
C ARG A 33 2.27 14.28 9.67
N ASP A 34 3.05 13.21 9.50
CA ASP A 34 3.92 13.00 8.34
C ASP A 34 3.22 12.23 7.22
N LEU A 35 1.92 11.94 7.34
CA LEU A 35 1.12 11.15 6.39
C LEU A 35 0.09 11.99 5.61
N GLY A 36 0.12 13.32 5.74
CA GLY A 36 -0.87 14.21 5.12
C GLY A 36 -0.87 14.23 3.58
N TRP A 37 0.17 13.68 2.94
CA TRP A 37 0.28 13.57 1.49
C TRP A 37 -0.43 12.34 0.90
N LEU A 38 -0.82 11.37 1.74
CA LEU A 38 -1.57 10.20 1.29
C LEU A 38 -2.98 10.61 0.91
N ALA A 39 -3.41 10.22 -0.28
CA ALA A 39 -4.78 10.47 -0.71
C ALA A 39 -5.33 9.33 -1.58
N PRO A 40 -6.57 8.87 -1.34
CA PRO A 40 -7.24 7.98 -2.27
C PRO A 40 -7.55 8.75 -3.57
N ARG A 41 -7.36 8.08 -4.71
CA ARG A 41 -7.62 8.62 -6.05
C ARG A 41 -8.29 7.56 -6.93
N VAL A 42 -9.04 8.03 -7.93
CA VAL A 42 -9.55 7.19 -9.01
C VAL A 42 -8.91 7.72 -10.30
N ALA A 43 -8.22 6.85 -11.03
CA ALA A 43 -7.59 7.18 -12.30
C ALA A 43 -8.65 7.53 -13.37
N PRO A 44 -8.27 8.23 -14.45
CA PRO A 44 -9.20 8.54 -15.55
C PRO A 44 -9.84 7.30 -16.20
N ASP A 45 -9.17 6.15 -16.14
CA ASP A 45 -9.65 4.85 -16.62
C ASP A 45 -10.48 4.07 -15.58
N GLY A 46 -10.69 4.65 -14.39
CA GLY A 46 -11.51 4.07 -13.34
C GLY A 46 -10.75 3.20 -12.34
N ARG A 47 -9.42 3.02 -12.47
CA ARG A 47 -8.67 2.24 -11.48
C ARG A 47 -8.60 2.94 -10.11
N PRO A 48 -8.80 2.21 -9.00
CA PRO A 48 -8.54 2.73 -7.65
C PRO A 48 -7.04 2.88 -7.42
N MET A 49 -6.62 3.97 -6.78
CA MET A 49 -5.22 4.27 -6.51
C MET A 49 -5.06 4.95 -5.14
N VAL A 50 -3.88 4.81 -4.53
CA VAL A 50 -3.44 5.69 -3.44
C VAL A 50 -2.28 6.54 -3.95
N ALA A 51 -2.44 7.85 -3.93
CA ALA A 51 -1.37 8.78 -4.27
C ALA A 51 -0.36 8.85 -3.13
N MET A 52 0.89 8.57 -3.45
CA MET A 52 1.99 8.51 -2.49
C MET A 52 2.88 9.75 -2.51
N GLY A 53 2.82 10.62 -3.53
CA GLY A 53 3.58 11.88 -3.55
C GLY A 53 5.08 11.75 -3.27
N THR A 54 5.68 12.83 -2.79
CA THR A 54 7.07 12.87 -2.29
C THR A 54 7.09 12.61 -0.79
N TRP A 55 7.97 11.72 -0.34
CA TRP A 55 8.07 11.34 1.08
C TRP A 55 9.23 12.04 1.75
N ASN A 56 9.08 12.33 3.03
CA ASN A 56 10.20 12.77 3.85
C ASN A 56 11.26 11.66 3.94
N ALA A 57 12.53 12.03 3.95
CA ALA A 57 13.64 11.07 3.91
C ALA A 57 13.65 10.12 5.14
N ASP A 58 13.25 10.61 6.31
CA ASP A 58 13.15 9.82 7.54
C ASP A 58 12.03 8.77 7.46
N VAL A 59 10.89 9.12 6.86
CA VAL A 59 9.79 8.20 6.58
C VAL A 59 10.27 7.08 5.65
N VAL A 60 10.98 7.44 4.57
CA VAL A 60 11.56 6.46 3.63
C VAL A 60 12.53 5.51 4.35
N GLN A 61 13.41 6.04 5.19
CA GLN A 61 14.37 5.22 5.94
C GLN A 61 13.67 4.24 6.89
N LYS A 62 12.62 4.67 7.61
CA LYS A 62 11.84 3.79 8.49
C LYS A 62 11.15 2.67 7.71
N VAL A 63 10.53 3.00 6.58
CA VAL A 63 9.91 1.99 5.71
C VAL A 63 10.95 1.00 5.20
N ALA A 64 12.09 1.48 4.71
CA ALA A 64 13.16 0.63 4.24
C ALA A 64 13.70 -0.30 5.35
N ALA A 65 13.94 0.24 6.54
CA ALA A 65 14.39 -0.54 7.69
C ALA A 65 13.37 -1.63 8.07
N HIS A 66 12.08 -1.30 8.09
CA HIS A 66 11.03 -2.28 8.40
C HIS A 66 10.95 -3.39 7.34
N LEU A 67 10.98 -3.03 6.05
CA LEU A 67 10.97 -4.00 4.95
C LEU A 67 12.20 -4.93 4.96
N MET A 68 13.35 -4.41 5.38
CA MET A 68 14.58 -5.21 5.52
C MET A 68 14.56 -6.10 6.77
N ALA A 69 13.89 -5.68 7.84
CA ALA A 69 13.74 -6.46 9.07
C ALA A 69 12.72 -7.59 8.95
N SER A 70 11.70 -7.41 8.09
CA SER A 70 10.71 -8.44 7.75
C SER A 70 10.63 -8.58 6.22
N PRO A 71 11.66 -9.18 5.58
CA PRO A 71 11.66 -9.33 4.14
C PRO A 71 10.53 -10.26 3.76
N ALA A 72 9.53 -9.71 3.05
CA ALA A 72 8.53 -10.53 2.38
C ALA A 72 9.28 -11.47 1.43
N TYR A 73 9.28 -12.77 1.74
CA TYR A 73 9.90 -13.76 0.88
C TYR A 73 9.01 -13.93 -0.36
N VAL A 74 9.35 -13.18 -1.41
CA VAL A 74 8.72 -13.28 -2.72
C VAL A 74 9.44 -14.37 -3.51
N LYS A 75 8.85 -15.55 -3.62
CA LYS A 75 9.28 -16.53 -4.62
C LYS A 75 8.76 -16.06 -5.98
N THR A 76 9.67 -15.68 -6.87
CA THR A 76 9.37 -15.54 -8.29
C THR A 76 9.65 -16.86 -8.99
N LEU A 77 8.74 -17.28 -9.86
CA LEU A 77 9.02 -18.35 -10.81
C LEU A 77 10.11 -17.89 -11.79
N PRO A 78 10.81 -18.82 -12.47
CA PRO A 78 11.83 -18.49 -13.46
C PRO A 78 11.34 -17.60 -14.62
N ASP A 79 10.02 -17.54 -14.84
CA ASP A 79 9.37 -16.69 -15.84
C ASP A 79 8.98 -15.29 -15.30
N GLY A 80 9.40 -14.96 -14.07
CA GLY A 80 9.16 -13.65 -13.44
C GLY A 80 7.79 -13.50 -12.79
N ARG A 81 6.93 -14.53 -12.81
CA ARG A 81 5.64 -14.47 -12.10
C ARG A 81 5.84 -14.59 -10.60
N VAL A 82 5.15 -13.74 -9.85
CA VAL A 82 5.13 -13.75 -8.39
C VAL A 82 4.26 -14.92 -7.90
N VAL A 83 4.81 -15.77 -7.04
CA VAL A 83 4.04 -16.79 -6.32
C VAL A 83 3.25 -16.09 -5.21
N ALA A 84 1.93 -16.10 -5.30
CA ALA A 84 1.03 -15.40 -4.39
C ALA A 84 1.00 -15.98 -2.95
N ASP A 85 1.43 -17.23 -2.78
CA ASP A 85 1.45 -17.89 -1.47
C ASP A 85 2.72 -17.53 -0.68
N HIS A 86 2.60 -16.47 0.12
CA HIS A 86 3.52 -16.19 1.21
C HIS A 86 3.25 -17.16 2.38
N ALA A 87 3.69 -18.41 2.27
CA ALA A 87 3.55 -19.43 3.30
C ALA A 87 4.26 -19.11 4.64
N ASN A 88 4.97 -17.98 4.74
CA ASN A 88 5.75 -17.58 5.92
C ASN A 88 5.17 -16.39 6.70
N VAL A 89 3.90 -16.01 6.48
CA VAL A 89 3.18 -15.25 7.52
C VAL A 89 2.79 -16.24 8.60
N THR A 90 3.66 -16.43 9.59
CA THR A 90 3.22 -16.97 10.88
C THR A 90 2.15 -16.02 11.41
N ARG A 91 0.89 -16.47 11.39
CA ARG A 91 -0.09 -15.96 12.34
C ARG A 91 0.46 -16.30 13.71
N ASP A 92 0.90 -15.30 14.46
CA ASP A 92 0.90 -15.46 15.91
C ASP A 92 -0.55 -15.68 16.34
N GLU A 93 -0.72 -16.70 17.18
CA GLU A 93 -1.91 -17.46 17.61
C GLU A 93 -3.29 -16.78 17.53
#